data_AF-I4C0V8-F1
#
_entry.id   AF-I4C0V8-F1
#
_cell.length_a   1.000
_cell.length_b   1.000
_cell.length_c   1.000
_cell.angle_alpha   90.00
_cell.angle_beta   90.00
_cell.angle_gamma   90.00
#
_symmetry.space_group_name_H-M   'P 1'
#
loop_
_entity.id
_entity.type
_entity.pdbx_description
1 polymer ?
#
loop_
_entity_poly.entity_id
_entity_poly.type
_entity_poly.pdbx_seq_one_letter_code
_entity_poly.pdbx_strand_id
1 'polypeptide(L)'
;MDDQTILATSEHGSVTVCPGGIVHVHLPHCSIKLTPADFVKFSELVAKARANFDSKQRSGAKPRLQLVSTDTERESPSESKDPE
;
A
#
# COMPACT_ATOMS: atom_id res chain seq x y z
N MET A 1 38.86 -10.21 14.38
CA MET A 1 37.39 -10.27 14.33
C MET A 1 36.99 -9.32 13.23
N ASP A 2 36.34 -9.82 12.19
CA ASP A 2 35.84 -8.99 11.09
C ASP A 2 34.59 -8.27 11.59
N ASP A 3 34.76 -7.09 12.18
CA ASP A 3 33.66 -6.33 12.78
C ASP A 3 32.71 -5.83 11.69
N GLN A 4 31.60 -6.55 11.52
CA GLN A 4 30.47 -6.14 10.68
C GLN A 4 29.56 -5.22 11.49
N THR A 5 29.12 -4.12 10.88
CA THR A 5 28.18 -3.19 11.52
C THR A 5 26.75 -3.59 11.21
N ILE A 6 25.92 -3.78 12.23
CA ILE A 6 24.49 -4.09 12.05
C ILE A 6 23.73 -2.78 11.84
N LEU A 7 23.03 -2.64 10.70
CA LEU A 7 22.17 -1.50 10.41
C LEU A 7 20.73 -1.71 10.89
N ALA A 8 20.22 -2.92 10.74
CA ALA A 8 18.86 -3.29 11.13
C ALA A 8 18.77 -4.77 11.46
N THR A 9 17.85 -5.14 12.35
CA THR A 9 17.53 -6.55 12.66
C THR A 9 16.04 -6.65 13.01
N SER A 10 15.40 -7.72 12.53
CA SER A 10 14.04 -8.11 12.85
C SER A 10 13.93 -9.63 12.90
N GLU A 11 12.77 -10.15 13.28
CA GLU A 11 12.45 -11.57 13.22
C GLU A 11 12.54 -12.15 11.79
N HIS A 12 12.41 -11.31 10.77
CA HIS A 12 12.40 -11.71 9.37
C HIS A 12 13.75 -11.49 8.68
N GLY A 13 14.78 -11.04 9.38
CA GLY A 13 16.10 -10.86 8.78
C GLY A 13 16.94 -9.75 9.41
N SER A 14 18.09 -9.47 8.80
CA SER A 14 18.99 -8.41 9.23
C SER A 14 19.66 -7.72 8.05
N VAL A 15 20.12 -6.49 8.27
CA VAL A 15 20.95 -5.75 7.33
C VAL A 15 22.25 -5.40 8.03
N THR A 16 23.38 -5.78 7.43
CA THR A 16 24.71 -5.50 7.96
C THR A 16 25.59 -4.85 6.90
N VAL A 17 26.64 -4.16 7.34
CA VAL A 17 27.70 -3.60 6.49
C VAL A 17 29.00 -4.30 6.85
N CYS A 18 29.61 -4.95 5.87
CA CYS A 18 30.90 -5.59 6.05
C CYS A 18 32.05 -4.57 5.95
N PRO A 19 33.22 -4.87 6.55
CA PRO A 19 34.46 -4.17 6.24
C PRO A 19 34.69 -4.15 4.72
N GLY A 20 34.79 -2.95 4.14
CA GLY A 20 34.78 -2.77 2.68
C GLY A 20 33.48 -2.14 2.12
N GLY A 21 32.48 -1.89 2.98
CA GLY A 21 31.30 -1.10 2.64
C GLY A 21 30.20 -1.86 1.90
N ILE A 22 30.38 -3.15 1.65
CA ILE A 22 29.32 -3.99 1.06
C ILE A 22 28.20 -4.19 2.07
N VAL A 23 26.96 -3.98 1.63
CA VAL A 23 25.76 -4.17 2.43
C VAL A 23 25.23 -5.58 2.20
N HIS A 24 25.03 -6.33 3.28
CA HIS A 24 24.40 -7.64 3.26
C HIS A 24 22.99 -7.54 3.82
N VAL A 25 22.01 -8.01 3.04
CA VAL A 25 20.62 -8.18 3.48
C VAL A 25 20.39 -9.67 3.68
N HIS A 26 20.30 -10.10 4.93
CA HIS A 26 20.05 -11.47 5.33
C HIS A 26 18.55 -11.68 5.52
N LEU A 27 17.97 -12.57 4.71
CA LEU A 27 16.57 -13.02 4.79
C LEU A 27 16.55 -14.52 5.15
N PRO A 28 15.41 -15.09 5.56
CA PRO A 28 15.35 -16.46 6.07
C PRO A 28 15.78 -17.52 5.05
N HIS A 29 15.64 -17.23 3.75
CA HIS A 29 15.90 -18.16 2.66
C HIS A 29 16.96 -17.68 1.67
N CYS A 30 17.47 -16.46 1.81
CA CYS A 30 18.49 -15.94 0.93
C CYS A 30 19.30 -14.81 1.59
N SER A 31 20.45 -14.50 1.02
CA SER A 31 21.21 -13.30 1.37
C SER A 31 21.58 -12.56 0.11
N ILE A 32 21.36 -11.24 0.13
CA ILE A 32 21.62 -10.35 -0.99
C ILE A 32 22.81 -9.48 -0.63
N LYS A 33 23.80 -9.40 -1.51
CA LYS A 33 24.96 -8.52 -1.36
C LYS A 33 24.81 -7.35 -2.31
N LEU A 34 24.96 -6.13 -1.78
CA LEU A 34 24.75 -4.90 -2.52
C LEU A 34 25.91 -3.94 -2.27
N THR A 35 26.27 -3.17 -3.28
CA THR A 35 27.06 -1.96 -3.05
C THR A 35 26.21 -0.94 -2.26
N PRO A 36 26.81 0.05 -1.58
CA PRO A 36 26.04 1.11 -0.92
C PRO A 36 25.03 1.80 -1.85
N ALA A 37 25.44 2.08 -3.10
CA ALA A 37 24.58 2.75 -4.07
C ALA A 37 23.40 1.88 -4.50
N ASP A 38 23.62 0.57 -4.69
CA ASP A 38 22.55 -0.36 -5.05
C ASP A 38 21.61 -0.63 -3.88
N PHE A 39 22.13 -0.63 -2.65
CA PHE A 39 21.30 -0.76 -1.44
C PHE A 39 20.30 0.39 -1.31
N VAL A 40 20.72 1.64 -1.55
CA VAL A 40 19.81 2.80 -1.54
C VAL A 40 18.70 2.61 -2.57
N LYS A 41 19.04 2.31 -3.83
CA LYS A 41 18.06 2.08 -4.90
C LYS A 41 17.12 0.91 -4.60
N PHE A 42 17.65 -0.17 -4.06
CA PHE A 42 16.87 -1.34 -3.64
C PHE A 42 15.87 -0.98 -2.54
N SER A 43 16.29 -0.21 -1.53
CA SER A 43 15.43 0.22 -0.43
C SER A 43 14.27 1.11 -0.92
N GLU A 44 14.53 2.01 -1.87
CA GLU A 44 13.50 2.83 -2.49
C GLU A 44 12.49 1.99 -3.27
N LEU A 45 12.96 0.96 -4.00
CA LEU A 45 12.10 0.05 -4.73
C LEU A 45 11.19 -0.73 -3.78
N VAL A 46 11.72 -1.25 -2.67
CA VAL A 46 10.93 -1.94 -1.64
C VAL A 46 9.91 -1.01 -1.01
N ALA A 47 10.28 0.23 -0.70
CA ALA A 47 9.37 1.23 -0.14
C ALA A 47 8.20 1.54 -1.11
N LYS A 48 8.50 1.71 -2.40
CA LYS A 48 7.48 1.90 -3.45
C LYS A 48 6.58 0.67 -3.60
N ALA A 49 7.15 -0.54 -3.58
CA ALA A 49 6.38 -1.77 -3.66
C ALA A 49 5.40 -1.91 -2.49
N ARG A 50 5.87 -1.61 -1.27
CA ARG A 50 5.05 -1.60 -0.05
C ARG A 50 3.88 -0.62 -0.15
N ALA A 51 4.16 0.63 -0.53
CA ALA A 51 3.12 1.65 -0.67
C ALA A 51 2.01 1.24 -1.68
N ASN A 52 2.39 0.60 -2.78
CA ASN A 52 1.44 0.10 -3.79
C ASN A 52 0.68 -1.15 -3.34
N PHE A 53 1.29 -2.00 -2.50
CA PHE A 53 0.61 -3.16 -1.95
C PHE A 53 -0.46 -2.74 -0.92
N ASP A 54 -0.08 -1.83 -0.02
CA ASP A 54 -0.97 -1.32 1.02
C ASP A 54 -2.16 -0.54 0.43
N SER A 55 -1.94 0.21 -0.66
CA SER A 55 -3.01 0.95 -1.34
C SER A 55 -4.04 0.01 -2.00
N LYS A 56 -3.57 -1.08 -2.63
CA LYS A 56 -4.45 -2.10 -3.22
C LYS A 56 -5.30 -2.80 -2.16
N GLN A 57 -4.73 -3.16 -1.01
CA GLN A 57 -5.51 -3.77 0.07
C GLN A 57 -6.64 -2.85 0.58
N ARG A 58 -6.41 -1.53 0.63
CA ARG A 58 -7.43 -0.57 1.10
C ARG A 58 -8.55 -0.32 0.10
N SER A 59 -8.33 -0.54 -1.20
CA SER A 59 -9.36 -0.40 -2.24
C SER A 59 -10.41 -1.52 -2.28
N GLY A 60 -10.26 -2.57 -1.46
CA GLY A 60 -11.23 -3.68 -1.35
C GLY A 60 -12.47 -3.36 -0.50
N ALA A 61 -12.51 -2.23 0.20
CA ALA A 61 -13.72 -1.76 0.87
C ALA A 61 -14.69 -1.22 -0.20
N LYS A 62 -15.61 -2.08 -0.65
CA LYS A 62 -16.70 -1.72 -1.56
C LYS A 62 -17.29 -0.36 -1.15
N PRO A 63 -17.39 0.63 -2.05
CA PRO A 63 -18.17 1.83 -1.75
C PRO A 63 -19.60 1.37 -1.44
N ARG A 64 -20.04 1.62 -0.21
CA ARG A 64 -21.41 1.32 0.22
C ARG A 64 -22.30 2.32 -0.50
N LEU A 65 -22.86 1.92 -1.65
CA LEU A 65 -23.89 2.70 -2.32
C LEU A 65 -25.03 2.92 -1.33
N GLN A 66 -25.19 4.16 -0.85
CA GLN A 66 -26.38 4.56 -0.11
C GLN A 66 -27.53 4.60 -1.11
N LEU A 67 -28.48 3.68 -0.95
CA LEU A 67 -29.74 3.70 -1.68
C LEU A 67 -30.55 4.89 -1.16
N VAL A 68 -30.60 5.98 -1.93
CA VAL A 68 -31.53 7.08 -1.67
C VAL A 68 -32.87 6.64 -2.27
N SER A 69 -33.76 6.08 -1.44
CA SER A 69 -35.14 5.86 -1.86
C SER A 69 -35.81 7.21 -2.00
N THR A 70 -35.93 7.71 -3.22
CA THR A 70 -36.88 8.79 -3.54
C THR A 70 -38.26 8.16 -3.67
N ASP A 71 -38.90 7.93 -2.54
CA ASP A 71 -40.36 7.79 -2.48
C ASP A 71 -40.93 9.20 -2.40
N THR A 72 -41.24 9.77 -3.55
CA THR A 72 -42.18 10.89 -3.64
C THR A 72 -42.98 10.63 -4.90
N GLU A 73 -44.20 10.20 -4.62
CA GLU A 73 -45.23 9.77 -5.54
C GLU A 73 -45.33 10.69 -6.77
N ARG A 74 -45.33 10.05 -7.93
CA ARG A 74 -45.94 10.62 -9.13
C ARG A 74 -47.44 10.71 -8.89
N GLU A 75 -47.96 11.92 -8.77
CA GLU A 75 -49.22 12.24 -9.42
C GLU A 75 -48.99 13.50 -10.28
N SER A 76 -49.17 13.34 -11.58
CA SER A 76 -49.08 14.40 -12.60
C SER A 76 -50.48 14.52 -13.25
N PRO A 77 -50.76 15.52 -14.12
CA PRO A 77 -51.44 16.78 -13.78
C PRO A 77 -52.73 17.03 -14.60
N SER A 78 -53.47 18.11 -14.26
CA SER A 78 -54.44 18.87 -15.10
C SER A 78 -55.76 18.14 -15.45
N GLU A 79 -56.96 18.71 -15.63
CA GLU A 79 -57.46 20.06 -15.99
C GLU A 79 -59.00 20.14 -15.76
N SER A 80 -59.48 21.36 -15.53
CA SER A 80 -60.81 22.02 -15.46
C SER A 80 -62.08 21.40 -16.10
N LYS A 81 -63.27 21.57 -15.45
CA LYS A 81 -64.52 22.17 -16.03
C LYS A 81 -65.69 22.37 -15.00
N ASP A 82 -66.22 23.61 -14.92
CA ASP A 82 -67.52 24.10 -14.35
C ASP A 82 -68.79 23.32 -14.82
N PRO A 83 -70.04 23.47 -14.27
CA PRO A 83 -70.68 24.71 -13.74
C PRO A 83 -71.74 24.57 -12.60
N GLU A 84 -72.27 25.70 -12.09
CA GLU A 84 -73.69 25.88 -11.71
C GLU A 84 -74.19 27.29 -12.08
#